data_AF-A0A369V082-F1
#
_entry.id   AF-A0A369V082-F1
#
_cell.length_a   1.000
_cell.length_b   1.000
_cell.length_c   1.000
_cell.angle_alpha   90.00
_cell.angle_beta   90.00
_cell.angle_gamma   90.00
#
_symmetry.space_group_name_H-M   'P 1'
#
loop_
_entity.id
_entity.type
_entity.pdbx_description
1 polymer ?
#
loop_
_entity_poly.entity_id
_entity_poly.type
_entity_poly.pdbx_seq_one_letter_code
_entity_poly.pdbx_strand_id
1 'polypeptide(L)'
;MDLAGAVWRTLPWRVLAAAGALGLLIAAVPAATGAAPTPWQTLTLLRGVALTGALGLAFLLDDPARHLTAPVPVRRPVRQALRVALVAPLAALWWTAALLLAPSASRPPAGGITLEASVVALLALAGGAAAVRLTDGARPGPAVAAALLLAAVLAPLSLPEDWALFVAPGDPRWAPGDPRWAAAHDRWAVLLAGAAVAGAWCGPEPLRRRRPRGAG
;
A
#
# COMPACT_ATOMS: atom_id res chain seq x y z
N MET A 1 -23.35 15.15 -14.42
CA MET A 1 -22.98 14.07 -13.50
C MET A 1 -21.57 14.33 -13.03
N ASP A 2 -21.35 14.51 -11.73
CA ASP A 2 -20.01 14.73 -11.19
C ASP A 2 -19.15 13.47 -11.32
N LEU A 3 -18.00 13.60 -11.99
CA LEU A 3 -17.04 12.52 -12.18
C LEU A 3 -16.63 11.88 -10.84
N ALA A 4 -16.49 12.71 -9.79
CA ALA A 4 -16.16 12.28 -8.43
C ALA A 4 -17.24 11.36 -7.83
N GLY A 5 -18.51 11.72 -7.95
CA GLY A 5 -19.62 10.91 -7.45
C GLY A 5 -19.77 9.58 -8.19
N ALA A 6 -19.50 9.56 -9.50
CA ALA A 6 -19.47 8.33 -10.28
C ALA A 6 -18.31 7.42 -9.84
N VAL A 7 -17.09 7.96 -9.70
CA VAL A 7 -15.92 7.21 -9.27
C VAL A 7 -16.11 6.64 -7.86
N TRP A 8 -16.65 7.45 -6.93
CA TRP A 8 -16.92 7.05 -5.55
C TRP A 8 -17.78 5.79 -5.46
N ARG A 9 -18.84 5.69 -6.27
CA ARG A 9 -19.73 4.53 -6.29
C ARG A 9 -19.08 3.27 -6.89
N THR A 10 -18.04 3.43 -7.71
CA THR A 10 -17.30 2.31 -8.33
C THR A 10 -16.13 1.81 -7.47
N LEU A 11 -15.86 2.45 -6.33
CA LEU A 11 -14.78 2.01 -5.44
C LEU A 11 -15.14 0.64 -4.83
N PRO A 12 -14.13 -0.24 -4.61
CA PRO A 12 -14.34 -1.55 -4.02
C PRO A 12 -14.53 -1.45 -2.50
N TRP A 13 -15.59 -0.75 -2.07
CA TRP A 13 -15.88 -0.44 -0.66
C TRP A 13 -15.89 -1.68 0.23
N ARG A 14 -16.40 -2.81 -0.26
CA ARG A 14 -16.42 -4.07 0.48
C ARG A 14 -15.01 -4.57 0.81
N VAL A 15 -14.09 -4.48 -0.16
CA VAL A 15 -12.70 -4.92 0.02
C VAL A 15 -11.97 -3.95 0.94
N LEU A 16 -12.14 -2.64 0.73
CA LEU A 16 -11.54 -1.60 1.58
C LEU A 16 -12.06 -1.68 3.02
N ALA A 17 -13.36 -1.89 3.22
CA ALA A 17 -13.96 -2.04 4.54
C ALA A 17 -13.50 -3.34 5.22
N ALA A 18 -13.42 -4.46 4.49
CA ALA A 18 -12.92 -5.72 5.04
C ALA A 18 -11.45 -5.62 5.45
N ALA A 19 -10.60 -5.06 4.59
CA ALA A 19 -9.19 -4.81 4.88
C ALA A 19 -9.02 -3.85 6.08
N GLY A 20 -9.80 -2.76 6.09
CA GLY A 20 -9.77 -1.77 7.17
C GLY A 20 -10.24 -2.35 8.50
N ALA A 21 -11.33 -3.11 8.51
CA ALA A 21 -11.84 -3.80 9.69
C ALA A 21 -10.82 -4.82 10.21
N LEU A 22 -10.23 -5.64 9.33
CA LEU A 22 -9.21 -6.61 9.71
C LEU A 22 -7.99 -5.94 10.34
N GLY A 23 -7.48 -4.85 9.76
CA GLY A 23 -6.35 -4.14 10.34
C GLY A 23 -6.66 -3.46 11.68
N LEU A 24 -7.87 -2.88 11.85
CA LEU A 24 -8.27 -2.35 13.16
C LEU A 24 -8.46 -3.45 14.21
N LEU A 25 -9.00 -4.61 13.81
CA LEU A 25 -9.10 -5.77 14.69
C LEU A 25 -7.72 -6.20 15.17
N ILE A 26 -6.75 -6.35 14.25
CA ILE A 26 -5.35 -6.67 14.58
C ILE A 26 -4.76 -5.63 15.54
N ALA A 27 -4.95 -4.34 15.27
CA ALA A 27 -4.45 -3.26 16.14
C ALA A 27 -5.10 -3.26 17.53
N ALA A 28 -6.37 -3.65 17.62
CA ALA A 28 -7.14 -3.65 18.87
C ALA A 28 -6.91 -4.90 19.73
N VAL A 29 -6.35 -6.01 19.18
CA VAL A 29 -6.15 -7.26 19.92
C VAL A 29 -5.45 -7.07 21.27
N PRO A 30 -4.33 -6.32 21.38
CA PRO A 30 -3.66 -6.15 22.66
C PRO A 30 -4.53 -5.44 23.70
N ALA A 31 -5.24 -4.39 23.27
CA ALA A 31 -6.15 -3.66 24.15
C ALA A 31 -7.34 -4.51 24.59
N ALA A 32 -7.91 -5.31 23.68
CA ALA A 32 -9.06 -6.18 23.96
C ALA A 32 -8.73 -7.35 24.89
N THR A 33 -7.50 -7.85 24.84
CA THR A 33 -7.03 -8.98 25.65
C THR A 33 -6.31 -8.53 26.94
N GLY A 34 -6.13 -7.23 27.15
CA GLY A 34 -5.33 -6.69 28.25
C GLY A 34 -3.85 -7.06 28.17
N ALA A 35 -3.37 -7.47 27.00
CA ALA A 35 -1.98 -7.85 26.79
C ALA A 35 -1.07 -6.62 26.83
N ALA A 36 0.13 -6.80 27.38
CA ALA A 36 1.22 -5.82 27.33
C ALA A 36 2.27 -6.28 26.30
N PRO A 37 2.06 -6.02 25.00
CA PRO A 37 2.98 -6.47 23.97
C PRO A 37 4.32 -5.77 24.13
N THR A 38 5.39 -6.52 23.91
CA THR A 38 6.74 -5.95 23.81
C THR A 38 6.81 -4.98 22.62
N PRO A 39 7.75 -4.01 22.60
CA PRO A 39 7.88 -3.09 21.47
C PRO A 39 8.05 -3.78 20.12
N TRP A 40 8.75 -4.92 20.13
CA TRP A 40 8.88 -5.80 18.98
C TRP A 40 7.53 -6.35 18.48
N GLN A 41 6.70 -6.85 19.40
CA GLN A 41 5.37 -7.37 19.07
C GLN A 41 4.47 -6.27 18.51
N THR A 42 4.50 -5.07 19.11
CA THR A 42 3.76 -3.90 18.62
C THR A 42 4.22 -3.47 17.23
N LEU A 43 5.53 -3.45 16.96
CA LEU A 43 6.07 -3.15 15.63
C LEU A 43 5.59 -4.17 14.59
N THR A 44 5.67 -5.46 14.90
CA THR A 44 5.25 -6.53 13.98
C THR A 44 3.75 -6.48 13.71
N LEU A 45 2.94 -6.21 14.74
CA LEU A 45 1.50 -5.99 14.60
C LEU A 45 1.21 -4.82 13.66
N LEU A 46 1.86 -3.67 13.86
CA LEU A 46 1.66 -2.48 13.01
C LEU A 46 2.10 -2.72 11.56
N ARG A 47 3.16 -3.50 11.32
CA ARG A 47 3.54 -3.95 9.96
C ARG A 47 2.46 -4.84 9.35
N GLY A 48 1.87 -5.74 10.13
CA GLY A 48 0.72 -6.54 9.72
C GLY A 48 -0.49 -5.67 9.35
N VAL A 49 -0.79 -4.64 10.14
CA VAL A 49 -1.85 -3.66 9.83
C VAL A 49 -1.53 -2.90 8.54
N ALA A 50 -0.31 -2.41 8.37
CA ALA A 50 0.10 -1.74 7.14
C ALA A 50 -0.09 -2.65 5.91
N LEU A 51 0.26 -3.92 6.04
CA LEU A 51 0.07 -4.91 4.99
C LEU A 51 -1.41 -5.14 4.66
N THR A 52 -2.30 -5.26 5.64
CA THR A 52 -3.74 -5.42 5.36
C THR A 52 -4.33 -4.21 4.64
N GLY A 53 -3.92 -2.99 5.03
CA GLY A 53 -4.27 -1.76 4.32
C GLY A 53 -3.78 -1.77 2.86
N ALA A 54 -2.53 -2.15 2.64
CA ALA A 54 -1.95 -2.25 1.29
C ALA A 54 -2.63 -3.32 0.42
N LEU A 55 -3.02 -4.46 1.01
CA LEU A 55 -3.81 -5.47 0.32
C LEU A 55 -5.13 -4.90 -0.16
N GLY A 56 -5.83 -4.12 0.67
CA GLY A 56 -7.05 -3.40 0.25
C GLY A 56 -6.82 -2.45 -0.93
N LEU A 57 -5.69 -1.71 -0.89
CA LEU A 57 -5.30 -0.79 -1.98
C LEU A 57 -4.92 -1.52 -3.28
N ALA A 58 -4.42 -2.75 -3.22
CA ALA A 58 -4.11 -3.53 -4.43
C ALA A 58 -5.35 -3.76 -5.31
N PHE A 59 -6.53 -3.87 -4.71
CA PHE A 59 -7.80 -4.03 -5.42
C PHE A 59 -8.43 -2.70 -5.87
N LEU A 60 -7.86 -1.54 -5.50
CA LEU A 60 -8.41 -0.23 -5.84
C LEU A 60 -8.53 0.00 -7.35
N LEU A 61 -7.63 -0.62 -8.11
CA LEU A 61 -7.55 -0.51 -9.56
C LEU A 61 -8.29 -1.64 -10.30
N ASP A 62 -8.94 -2.56 -9.59
CA ASP A 62 -9.81 -3.54 -10.23
C ASP A 62 -11.02 -2.82 -10.86
N ASP A 63 -11.26 -3.13 -12.14
CA ASP A 63 -12.44 -2.67 -12.87
C ASP A 63 -13.06 -3.87 -13.60
N PRO A 64 -13.99 -4.60 -12.96
CA PRO A 64 -14.62 -5.77 -13.55
C PRO A 64 -15.46 -5.43 -14.79
N ALA A 65 -15.79 -4.16 -15.04
CA ALA A 65 -16.55 -3.69 -16.20
C ALA A 65 -15.67 -3.15 -17.34
N ARG A 66 -14.37 -3.42 -17.30
CA ARG A 66 -13.35 -3.04 -18.31
C ARG A 66 -13.82 -3.15 -19.78
N HIS A 67 -14.59 -4.18 -20.11
CA HIS A 67 -15.04 -4.44 -21.48
C HIS A 67 -16.19 -3.53 -21.94
N LEU A 68 -16.89 -2.87 -21.02
CA LEU A 68 -18.05 -2.02 -21.30
C LEU A 68 -17.71 -0.51 -21.22
N THR A 69 -16.62 -0.14 -20.55
CA THR A 69 -16.20 1.26 -20.32
C THR A 69 -15.08 1.76 -21.25
N ALA A 70 -14.61 0.91 -22.16
CA ALA A 70 -13.60 1.24 -23.17
C ALA A 70 -13.89 2.48 -24.05
N PRO A 71 -15.15 2.87 -24.35
CA PRO A 71 -15.42 4.06 -25.16
C PRO A 71 -15.51 5.37 -24.36
N VAL A 72 -15.26 5.38 -23.05
CA VAL A 72 -15.41 6.60 -22.23
C VAL A 72 -14.27 7.61 -22.52
N PRO A 73 -14.59 8.88 -22.86
CA PRO A 73 -13.61 9.88 -23.33
C PRO A 73 -12.64 10.41 -22.26
N VAL A 74 -12.76 9.97 -21.01
CA VAL A 74 -11.88 10.38 -19.93
C VAL A 74 -10.59 9.55 -19.95
N ARG A 75 -9.44 10.21 -19.78
CA ARG A 75 -8.13 9.54 -19.73
C ARG A 75 -8.05 8.60 -18.53
N ARG A 76 -7.55 7.38 -18.73
CA ARG A 76 -7.36 6.34 -17.71
C ARG A 76 -6.59 6.81 -16.46
N PRO A 77 -5.44 7.53 -16.56
CA PRO A 77 -4.70 7.97 -15.37
C PRO A 77 -5.48 8.94 -14.49
N VAL A 78 -6.36 9.76 -15.08
CA VAL A 78 -7.18 10.72 -14.32
C VAL A 78 -8.17 9.97 -13.42
N ARG A 79 -8.78 8.88 -13.91
CA ARG A 79 -9.69 8.05 -13.09
C ARG A 79 -8.94 7.34 -11.96
N GLN A 80 -7.74 6.83 -12.23
CA GLN A 80 -6.93 6.17 -11.21
C GLN A 80 -6.47 7.15 -10.14
N ALA A 81 -5.96 8.32 -10.54
CA ALA A 81 -5.58 9.39 -9.63
C ALA A 81 -6.77 9.85 -8.76
N LEU A 82 -7.95 10.00 -9.35
CA LEU A 82 -9.15 10.37 -8.60
C LEU A 82 -9.58 9.28 -7.60
N ARG A 83 -9.48 7.98 -7.96
CA ARG A 83 -9.74 6.87 -7.02
C ARG A 83 -8.79 6.92 -5.83
N VAL A 84 -7.50 7.13 -6.08
CA VAL A 84 -6.47 7.25 -5.02
C VAL A 84 -6.75 8.48 -4.16
N ALA A 85 -7.03 9.64 -4.77
CA ALA A 85 -7.30 10.88 -4.04
C ALA A 85 -8.53 10.78 -3.11
N LEU A 86 -9.57 10.06 -3.51
CA LEU A 86 -10.77 9.84 -2.68
C LEU A 86 -10.52 8.89 -1.49
N VAL A 87 -9.63 7.91 -1.65
CA VAL A 87 -9.33 6.91 -0.61
C VAL A 87 -8.23 7.38 0.34
N ALA A 88 -7.30 8.22 -0.13
CA ALA A 88 -6.17 8.75 0.65
C ALA A 88 -6.55 9.35 2.02
N PRO A 89 -7.55 10.26 2.15
CA PRO A 89 -7.91 10.83 3.44
C PRO A 89 -8.50 9.78 4.39
N LEU A 90 -9.28 8.83 3.87
CA LEU A 90 -9.84 7.75 4.67
C LEU A 90 -8.76 6.78 5.15
N ALA A 91 -7.78 6.46 4.29
CA ALA A 91 -6.63 5.64 4.64
C ALA A 91 -5.76 6.31 5.71
N ALA A 92 -5.56 7.63 5.63
CA ALA A 92 -4.82 8.39 6.64
C ALA A 92 -5.55 8.39 8.01
N LEU A 93 -6.87 8.60 8.01
CA LEU A 93 -7.67 8.54 9.23
C LEU A 93 -7.65 7.14 9.85
N TRP A 94 -7.82 6.11 9.03
CA TRP A 94 -7.78 4.72 9.44
C TRP A 94 -6.42 4.32 10.03
N TRP A 95 -5.33 4.72 9.38
CA TRP A 95 -3.98 4.46 9.88
C TRP A 95 -3.72 5.19 11.20
N THR A 96 -4.20 6.43 11.33
CA THR A 96 -4.13 7.18 12.59
C THR A 96 -4.88 6.45 13.70
N ALA A 97 -6.07 5.90 13.42
CA ALA A 97 -6.80 5.09 14.39
C ALA A 97 -6.02 3.83 14.79
N ALA A 98 -5.39 3.13 13.84
CA ALA A 98 -4.54 1.97 14.15
C ALA A 98 -3.35 2.33 15.05
N LEU A 99 -2.70 3.47 14.80
CA LEU A 99 -1.61 3.96 15.67
C LEU A 99 -2.11 4.30 17.08
N LEU A 100 -3.31 4.87 17.21
CA LEU A 100 -3.90 5.21 18.50
C LEU A 100 -4.32 3.97 19.31
N LEU A 101 -4.73 2.90 18.64
CA LEU A 101 -5.05 1.61 19.26
C LEU A 101 -3.81 0.88 19.79
N ALA A 102 -2.63 1.13 19.21
CA ALA A 102 -1.38 0.53 19.69
C ALA A 102 -1.00 1.09 21.08
N PRO A 103 -0.66 0.24 22.08
CA PRO A 103 -0.28 0.69 23.42
C PRO A 103 0.87 1.69 23.41
N SER A 104 0.72 2.82 24.10
CA SER A 104 1.72 3.91 24.11
C SER A 104 3.07 3.47 24.67
N ALA A 105 3.09 2.57 25.66
CA ALA A 105 4.30 2.08 26.31
C ALA A 105 5.23 1.28 25.38
N SER A 106 4.69 0.67 24.33
CA SER A 106 5.44 -0.17 23.39
C SER A 106 5.35 0.35 21.95
N ARG A 107 4.85 1.58 21.75
CA ARG A 107 4.66 2.16 20.43
C ARG A 107 6.01 2.58 19.83
N PRO A 108 6.36 2.11 18.61
CA PRO A 108 7.55 2.60 17.92
C PRO A 108 7.38 4.06 17.46
N PRO A 109 8.47 4.75 17.08
CA PRO A 109 8.38 6.10 16.52
C PRO A 109 7.42 6.15 15.33
N ALA A 110 6.34 6.93 15.46
CA ALA A 110 5.26 6.98 14.48
C ALA A 110 5.73 7.36 13.07
N GLY A 111 6.73 8.26 12.96
CA GLY A 111 7.31 8.68 11.68
C GLY A 111 7.95 7.53 10.89
N GLY A 112 8.63 6.60 11.57
CA GLY A 112 9.26 5.47 10.89
C GLY A 112 8.23 4.46 10.39
N ILE A 113 7.29 4.05 11.26
CA ILE A 113 6.27 3.07 10.88
C ILE A 113 5.27 3.61 9.86
N THR A 114 4.98 4.91 9.87
CA THR A 114 4.18 5.57 8.81
C THR A 114 4.91 5.59 7.47
N LEU A 115 6.24 5.73 7.47
CA LEU A 115 7.06 5.62 6.27
C LEU A 115 7.00 4.20 5.69
N GLU A 116 7.20 3.16 6.53
CA GLU A 116 7.07 1.76 6.10
C GLU A 116 5.67 1.52 5.49
N ALA A 117 4.61 1.93 6.18
CA ALA A 117 3.23 1.79 5.70
C ALA A 117 3.00 2.51 4.37
N SER A 118 3.57 3.70 4.20
CA SER A 118 3.48 4.48 2.97
C SER A 118 4.17 3.79 1.80
N VAL A 119 5.31 3.13 2.03
CA VAL A 119 6.01 2.36 1.00
C VAL A 119 5.18 1.17 0.56
N VAL A 120 4.65 0.37 1.48
CA VAL A 120 3.84 -0.81 1.12
C VAL A 120 2.56 -0.39 0.38
N ALA A 121 1.92 0.69 0.82
CA ALA A 121 0.76 1.27 0.13
C ALA A 121 1.12 1.73 -1.29
N LEU A 122 2.24 2.41 -1.46
CA LEU A 122 2.67 2.90 -2.77
C LEU A 122 3.09 1.76 -3.70
N LEU A 123 3.73 0.72 -3.18
CA LEU A 123 4.04 -0.51 -3.93
C LEU A 123 2.76 -1.21 -4.41
N ALA A 124 1.71 -1.25 -3.59
CA ALA A 124 0.41 -1.78 -4.01
C ALA A 124 -0.19 -0.99 -5.17
N LEU A 125 -0.17 0.35 -5.08
CA LEU A 125 -0.69 1.23 -6.12
C LEU A 125 0.15 1.17 -7.41
N ALA A 126 1.47 1.22 -7.28
CA ALA A 126 2.41 1.14 -8.40
C ALA A 126 2.34 -0.23 -9.09
N GLY A 127 2.27 -1.32 -8.30
CA GLY A 127 2.09 -2.68 -8.82
C GLY A 127 0.76 -2.82 -9.57
N GLY A 128 -0.32 -2.26 -9.03
CA GLY A 128 -1.62 -2.23 -9.71
C GLY A 128 -1.58 -1.45 -11.03
N ALA A 129 -0.92 -0.29 -11.05
CA ALA A 129 -0.75 0.53 -12.26
C ALA A 129 0.14 -0.19 -13.30
N ALA A 130 1.23 -0.82 -12.86
CA ALA A 130 2.13 -1.59 -13.71
C ALA A 130 1.42 -2.80 -14.33
N ALA A 131 0.68 -3.58 -13.53
CA ALA A 131 -0.10 -4.71 -14.03
C ALA A 131 -1.15 -4.27 -15.06
N VAL A 132 -1.81 -3.14 -14.82
CA VAL A 132 -2.76 -2.49 -15.74
C VAL A 132 -2.13 -2.04 -17.06
N ARG A 133 -0.85 -1.65 -17.05
CA ARG A 133 -0.10 -1.20 -18.22
C ARG A 133 0.53 -2.35 -19.01
N LEU A 134 1.02 -3.36 -18.29
CA LEU A 134 1.80 -4.46 -18.86
C LEU A 134 0.92 -5.67 -19.24
N THR A 135 -0.29 -5.76 -18.71
CA THR A 135 -1.19 -6.89 -18.97
C THR A 135 -2.54 -6.42 -19.47
N ASP A 136 -3.14 -7.23 -20.34
CA ASP A 136 -4.55 -7.14 -20.72
C ASP A 136 -5.46 -7.82 -19.67
N GLY A 137 -5.05 -7.89 -18.41
CA GLY A 137 -5.85 -8.47 -17.33
C GLY A 137 -6.94 -7.51 -16.84
N ALA A 138 -8.15 -8.02 -16.62
CA ALA A 138 -9.25 -7.22 -16.06
C ALA A 138 -9.15 -6.99 -14.54
N ARG A 139 -8.27 -7.73 -13.85
CA ARG A 139 -8.16 -7.76 -12.38
C ARG A 139 -6.70 -7.82 -11.93
N PRO A 140 -5.98 -6.69 -11.84
CA PRO A 140 -4.61 -6.66 -11.32
C PRO A 140 -4.49 -7.05 -9.84
N GLY A 141 -5.55 -6.86 -9.04
CA GLY A 141 -5.54 -6.96 -7.58
C GLY A 141 -4.94 -8.26 -7.02
N PRO A 142 -5.41 -9.46 -7.44
CA PRO A 142 -4.89 -10.73 -6.90
C PRO A 142 -3.39 -10.95 -7.13
N ALA A 143 -2.87 -10.58 -8.31
CA ALA A 143 -1.45 -10.74 -8.63
C ALA A 143 -0.57 -9.80 -7.79
N VAL A 144 -1.02 -8.54 -7.62
CA VAL A 144 -0.31 -7.55 -6.79
C VAL A 144 -0.36 -7.96 -5.31
N ALA A 145 -1.51 -8.42 -4.82
CA ALA A 145 -1.65 -8.93 -3.46
C ALA A 145 -0.72 -10.13 -3.21
N ALA A 146 -0.68 -11.10 -4.13
CA ALA A 146 0.22 -12.24 -4.03
C ALA A 146 1.70 -11.81 -4.03
N ALA A 147 2.08 -10.86 -4.90
CA ALA A 147 3.44 -10.34 -4.95
C ALA A 147 3.82 -9.61 -3.65
N LEU A 148 2.92 -8.82 -3.06
CA LEU A 148 3.14 -8.14 -1.79
C LEU A 148 3.28 -9.14 -0.62
N LEU A 149 2.42 -10.15 -0.57
CA LEU A 149 2.52 -11.21 0.44
C LEU A 149 3.83 -11.97 0.31
N LEU A 150 4.21 -12.33 -0.91
CA LEU A 150 5.48 -13.00 -1.19
C LEU A 150 6.66 -12.12 -0.78
N ALA A 151 6.64 -10.82 -1.11
CA ALA A 151 7.67 -9.87 -0.71
C ALA A 151 7.74 -9.70 0.82
N ALA A 152 6.60 -9.65 1.51
CA ALA A 152 6.54 -9.55 2.96
C ALA A 152 7.15 -10.77 3.67
N VAL A 153 7.09 -11.95 3.05
CA VAL A 153 7.71 -13.19 3.56
C VAL A 153 9.17 -13.29 3.14
N LEU A 154 9.48 -13.06 1.87
CA LEU A 154 10.82 -13.27 1.33
C LEU A 154 11.80 -12.17 1.74
N ALA A 155 11.39 -10.90 1.80
CA ALA A 155 12.32 -9.81 2.08
C ALA A 155 13.00 -9.96 3.46
N PRO A 156 12.29 -10.29 4.56
CA PRO A 156 12.96 -10.55 5.84
C PRO A 156 13.90 -11.77 5.84
N LEU A 157 13.69 -12.73 4.93
CA LEU A 157 14.47 -13.98 4.86
C LEU A 157 15.67 -13.90 3.91
N SER A 158 15.62 -13.02 2.91
CA SER A 158 16.61 -12.95 1.84
C SER A 158 17.49 -11.71 1.89
N LEU A 159 17.10 -10.69 2.66
CA LEU A 159 17.90 -9.48 2.80
C LEU A 159 19.13 -9.76 3.66
N PRO A 160 20.35 -9.46 3.16
CA PRO A 160 21.56 -9.53 3.97
C PRO A 160 21.42 -8.72 5.25
N GLU A 161 22.07 -9.13 6.34
CA GLU A 161 22.11 -8.36 7.59
C GLU A 161 22.61 -6.92 7.36
N ASP A 162 23.49 -6.74 6.38
CA ASP A 162 24.05 -5.45 5.95
C ASP A 162 22.98 -4.53 5.34
N TRP A 163 21.92 -5.11 4.77
CA TRP A 163 20.78 -4.44 4.15
C TRP A 163 19.60 -4.35 5.14
N ALA A 164 19.89 -3.97 6.39
CA ALA A 164 18.98 -3.89 7.55
C ALA A 164 17.77 -2.94 7.34
N LEU A 165 16.91 -3.25 6.39
CA LEU A 165 15.60 -2.65 6.16
C LEU A 165 14.67 -2.92 7.34
N PHE A 166 14.85 -4.08 7.97
CA PHE A 166 14.17 -4.47 9.18
C PHE A 166 15.17 -4.45 10.33
N VAL A 167 14.96 -3.55 11.30
CA VAL A 167 15.68 -3.62 12.57
C VAL A 167 15.35 -4.96 13.24
N ALA A 168 16.38 -5.69 13.66
CA ALA A 168 16.33 -7.13 13.90
C ALA A 168 15.26 -7.57 14.94
N PRO A 169 14.54 -8.69 14.67
CA PRO A 169 13.52 -9.31 15.52
C PRO A 169 13.85 -9.76 16.95
N GLY A 170 14.93 -9.29 17.56
CA GLY A 170 15.36 -9.84 18.84
C GLY A 170 16.60 -9.22 19.45
N ASP A 171 16.97 -7.98 19.10
CA ASP A 171 18.05 -7.31 19.83
C ASP A 171 17.48 -6.82 21.18
N PRO A 172 17.87 -7.42 22.33
CA PRO A 172 17.38 -7.02 23.65
C PRO A 172 17.80 -5.59 24.02
N ARG A 173 18.64 -4.94 23.19
CA ARG A 173 19.07 -3.55 23.33
C ARG A 173 18.27 -2.55 22.51
N TRP A 174 17.21 -2.96 21.80
CA TRP A 174 16.36 -1.99 21.11
C TRP A 174 15.83 -0.97 22.13
N ALA A 175 16.30 0.26 21.97
CA ALA A 175 15.88 1.41 22.75
C ALA A 175 15.34 2.47 21.79
N PRO A 176 14.32 3.24 22.20
CA PRO A 176 13.91 4.44 21.46
C PRO A 176 15.14 5.34 21.19
N GLY A 177 15.47 5.55 19.91
CA GLY A 177 16.63 6.36 19.50
C GLY A 177 17.85 5.58 18.99
N ASP A 178 17.77 4.26 18.80
CA ASP A 178 18.85 3.48 18.17
C ASP A 178 19.22 4.05 16.78
N PRO A 179 20.50 4.40 16.51
CA PRO A 179 20.96 4.88 15.20
C PRO A 179 20.62 3.94 14.03
N ARG A 180 20.50 2.63 14.30
CA ARG A 180 20.11 1.64 13.30
C ARG A 180 18.69 1.84 12.79
N TRP A 181 17.80 2.40 13.62
CA TRP A 181 16.44 2.76 13.21
C TRP A 181 16.47 3.86 12.16
N ALA A 182 17.24 4.94 12.38
CA ALA A 182 17.36 6.02 11.41
C ALA A 182 17.94 5.51 10.07
N ALA A 183 19.04 4.76 10.12
CA ALA A 183 19.66 4.20 8.92
C ALA A 183 18.75 3.21 8.15
N ALA A 184 17.93 2.42 8.87
CA ALA A 184 16.93 1.57 8.24
C ALA A 184 15.85 2.40 7.52
N HIS A 185 15.41 3.51 8.13
CA HIS A 185 14.37 4.35 7.55
C HIS A 185 14.87 5.24 6.41
N ASP A 186 16.16 5.55 6.34
CA ASP A 186 16.76 6.16 5.15
C ASP A 186 16.62 5.24 3.92
N ARG A 187 16.83 3.92 4.10
CA ARG A 187 16.60 2.92 3.03
C ARG A 187 15.12 2.83 2.65
N TRP A 188 14.21 2.88 3.63
CA TRP A 188 12.78 2.97 3.35
C TRP A 188 12.40 4.23 2.57
N ALA A 189 13.05 5.38 2.85
CA ALA A 189 12.82 6.61 2.10
C ALA A 189 13.28 6.47 0.64
N VAL A 190 14.41 5.80 0.40
CA VAL A 190 14.86 5.47 -0.96
C VAL A 190 13.87 4.53 -1.66
N LEU A 191 13.35 3.51 -0.97
CA LEU A 191 12.31 2.63 -1.53
C LEU A 191 11.03 3.39 -1.86
N LEU A 192 10.62 4.34 -1.00
CA LEU A 192 9.47 5.21 -1.26
C LEU A 192 9.68 6.01 -2.55
N ALA A 193 10.84 6.64 -2.69
CA ALA A 193 11.19 7.40 -3.90
C ALA A 193 11.19 6.51 -5.14
N GLY A 194 11.78 5.32 -5.06
CA GLY A 194 11.77 4.34 -6.15
C GLY A 194 10.36 3.90 -6.55
N ALA A 195 9.51 3.59 -5.58
CA ALA A 195 8.12 3.21 -5.81
C ALA A 195 7.31 4.37 -6.41
N ALA A 196 7.56 5.62 -5.98
CA ALA A 196 6.93 6.82 -6.54
C ALA A 196 7.32 7.02 -8.02
N VAL A 197 8.62 6.90 -8.33
CA VAL A 197 9.13 7.00 -9.71
C VAL A 197 8.56 5.89 -10.58
N ALA A 198 8.53 4.64 -10.08
CA ALA A 198 7.94 3.52 -10.80
C ALA A 198 6.44 3.74 -11.07
N GLY A 199 5.69 4.23 -10.06
CA GLY A 199 4.28 4.59 -10.20
C GLY A 199 4.07 5.70 -11.24
N ALA A 200 4.89 6.76 -11.20
CA ALA A 200 4.85 7.86 -12.16
C ALA A 200 5.17 7.40 -13.58
N TRP A 201 6.13 6.48 -13.75
CA TRP A 201 6.50 5.90 -15.04
C TRP A 201 5.41 4.98 -15.61
N CYS A 202 4.66 4.30 -14.74
CA CYS A 202 3.56 3.43 -15.15
C CYS A 202 2.26 4.20 -15.44
N GLY A 203 2.14 5.46 -15.00
CA GLY A 203 0.96 6.31 -15.19
C GLY A 203 0.66 6.76 -16.63
N PRO A 204 1.64 7.15 -17.47
CA PRO A 204 1.37 7.57 -18.84
C PRO A 204 1.09 6.37 -19.76
N GLU A 205 -0.08 6.40 -20.40
CA GLU A 205 -0.43 5.51 -21.52
C GLU A 205 0.57 5.74 -22.67
N PRO A 206 1.04 4.69 -23.37
CA PRO A 206 1.80 4.88 -24.60
C PRO A 206 0.93 5.72 -25.54
N LEU A 207 1.40 6.92 -25.89
CA LEU A 207 0.76 7.75 -26.91
C LEU A 207 0.54 6.86 -28.13
N ARG A 208 -0.75 6.58 -28.44
CA ARG A 208 -1.18 5.76 -29.58
C ARG A 208 -0.22 6.01 -30.73
N ARG A 209 0.54 4.98 -31.14
CA ARG A 209 1.11 4.95 -32.49
C ARG A 209 -0.06 5.27 -33.41
N ARG A 210 -0.01 6.44 -34.04
CA ARG A 210 -0.92 6.76 -35.14
C ARG A 210 -0.75 5.61 -36.11
N ARG A 211 -1.70 4.67 -36.16
CA ARG A 211 -1.83 3.83 -37.36
C ARG A 211 -2.00 4.85 -38.49
N PRO A 212 -1.08 4.91 -39.47
CA PRO A 212 -1.36 5.64 -40.68
C PRO A 212 -2.70 5.10 -41.16
N ARG A 213 -3.69 5.97 -41.35
CA ARG A 213 -4.85 5.59 -42.14
C ARG A 213 -4.26 5.28 -43.51
N GLY A 214 -4.11 3.99 -43.82
CA GLY A 214 -3.89 3.57 -45.18
C GLY A 214 -5.08 4.08 -45.98
N ALA A 215 -4.82 5.05 -46.85
CA ALA A 215 -5.68 5.31 -47.98
C ALA A 215 -5.58 4.07 -48.89
N GLY A 216 -6.72 3.59 -49.35
CA GLY A 216 -6.90 2.42 -50.20
C GLY A 216 -8.36 2.06 -50.23
#